data_AF-A0A372ERF2-F1
#
_entry.id   AF-A0A372ERF2-F1
#
_cell.length_a   1.000
_cell.length_b   1.000
_cell.length_c   1.000
_cell.angle_alpha   90.00
_cell.angle_beta   90.00
_cell.angle_gamma   90.00
#
_symmetry.space_group_name_H-M   'P 1'
#
loop_
_entity.id
_entity.type
_entity.pdbx_description
1 polymer ?
#
loop_
_entity_poly.entity_id
_entity_poly.type
_entity_poly.pdbx_seq_one_letter_code
_entity_poly.pdbx_strand_id
1 'polypeptide(L)'
;MLALPVQADVVHGVWQTQPDDKGQIGHVRISDCGAALCGTIVRAYDKTGNEITTKNVGKQIVSKMTPTAGGAYEGRVLVPKFNRSLNGKMEVKGKRLKISGCLLGICNSRTWIRVN
;
A
#
# COMPACT_ATOMS: atom_id res chain seq x y z
N MET A 1 17.86 -25.79 9.55
CA MET A 1 16.53 -25.15 9.44
C MET A 1 16.62 -24.14 8.30
N LEU A 2 15.97 -24.39 7.17
CA LEU A 2 15.97 -23.48 6.02
C LEU A 2 15.03 -22.30 6.35
N ALA A 3 15.59 -21.12 6.62
CA ALA A 3 14.80 -19.90 6.68
C ALA A 3 14.36 -19.56 5.26
N LEU A 4 13.10 -19.88 4.93
CA LEU A 4 12.46 -19.32 3.74
C LEU A 4 12.54 -17.80 3.85
N PRO A 5 12.92 -17.05 2.79
CA PRO A 5 12.91 -15.61 2.85
C PRO A 5 11.51 -15.18 3.24
N VAL A 6 11.40 -14.61 4.44
CA VAL A 6 10.14 -14.12 4.96
C VAL A 6 9.65 -13.11 3.93
N GLN A 7 8.46 -13.34 3.41
CA GLN A 7 7.82 -12.50 2.38
C GLN A 7 7.75 -11.02 2.75
N ALA A 8 8.01 -10.68 4.03
CA ALA A 8 8.18 -9.34 4.55
C ALA A 8 9.24 -8.56 3.77
N ASP A 9 10.36 -9.18 3.40
CA ASP A 9 11.42 -8.49 2.65
C ASP A 9 10.94 -8.10 1.23
N VAL A 10 10.04 -8.91 0.64
CA VAL A 10 9.47 -8.65 -0.70
C VAL A 10 8.49 -7.48 -0.70
N VAL A 11 7.81 -7.21 0.43
CA VAL A 11 6.81 -6.13 0.52
C VAL A 11 7.43 -4.78 0.88
N HIS A 12 8.57 -4.76 1.58
CA HIS A 12 9.35 -3.55 1.91
C HIS A 12 9.81 -2.77 0.69
N GLY A 13 9.57 -1.47 0.65
CA GLY A 13 10.02 -0.61 -0.46
C GLY A 13 8.98 0.40 -0.91
N VAL A 14 9.23 1.05 -2.05
CA VAL A 14 8.35 2.09 -2.59
C VAL A 14 7.47 1.51 -3.69
N TRP A 15 6.18 1.80 -3.59
CA TRP A 15 5.15 1.30 -4.50
C TRP A 15 4.36 2.47 -5.10
N GLN A 16 4.21 2.47 -6.41
CA GLN A 16 3.41 3.42 -7.15
C GLN A 16 1.94 2.97 -7.17
N THR A 17 1.03 3.84 -6.74
CA THR A 17 -0.41 3.58 -6.79
C THR A 17 -0.95 3.60 -8.22
N GLN A 18 -2.16 3.05 -8.41
CA GLN A 18 -2.93 3.39 -9.60
C GLN A 18 -3.35 4.87 -9.56
N PRO A 19 -3.61 5.49 -10.72
CA PRO A 19 -4.16 6.83 -10.78
C PRO A 19 -5.47 6.95 -9.98
N ASP A 20 -5.65 8.09 -9.33
CA ASP A 20 -6.93 8.50 -8.76
C ASP A 20 -7.82 9.17 -9.82
N ASP A 21 -8.98 9.70 -9.41
CA ASP A 21 -9.95 10.33 -10.32
C ASP A 21 -9.43 11.62 -10.97
N LYS A 22 -8.31 12.18 -10.46
CA LYS A 22 -7.61 13.33 -11.04
C LYS A 22 -6.44 12.91 -11.94
N GLY A 23 -6.23 11.60 -12.11
CA GLY A 23 -5.07 11.04 -12.80
C GLY A 23 -3.77 11.11 -11.98
N GLN A 24 -3.83 11.41 -10.68
CA GLN A 24 -2.65 11.54 -9.83
C GLN A 24 -2.24 10.17 -9.28
N ILE A 25 -0.94 9.95 -9.17
CA ILE A 25 -0.37 8.76 -8.52
C ILE A 25 0.37 9.13 -7.25
N GLY A 26 0.43 8.21 -6.29
CA GLY A 26 1.25 8.32 -5.09
C GLY A 26 2.38 7.30 -5.12
N HIS A 27 3.53 7.66 -4.57
CA HIS A 27 4.55 6.70 -4.14
C HIS A 27 4.37 6.44 -2.65
N VAL A 28 4.15 5.19 -2.29
CA VAL A 28 3.90 4.73 -0.94
C VAL A 28 5.07 3.88 -0.49
N ARG A 29 5.77 4.30 0.56
CA ARG A 29 6.83 3.49 1.18
C ARG A 29 6.19 2.55 2.19
N ILE A 30 6.35 1.25 1.96
CA ILE A 30 6.04 0.20 2.95
C ILE A 30 7.29 -0.10 3.77
N SER A 31 7.17 -0.06 5.08
CA SER A 31 8.24 -0.38 6.03
C SER A 31 7.68 -0.89 7.36
N ASP A 32 8.56 -1.45 8.19
CA ASP A 32 8.24 -1.78 9.58
C ASP A 32 7.77 -0.56 10.39
N CYS A 33 6.81 -0.80 11.27
CA CYS A 33 6.28 0.15 12.26
C CYS A 33 5.93 -0.60 13.56
N GLY A 34 6.95 -0.95 14.34
CA GLY A 34 6.82 -1.86 15.47
C GLY A 34 6.74 -3.31 14.99
N ALA A 35 5.75 -4.07 15.47
CA ALA A 35 5.59 -5.49 15.10
C ALA A 35 4.76 -5.72 13.82
N ALA A 36 4.46 -4.66 13.07
CA ALA A 36 3.63 -4.71 11.86
C ALA A 36 4.24 -3.85 10.75
N LEU A 37 3.69 -3.98 9.55
CA LEU A 37 4.02 -3.10 8.42
C LEU A 37 3.07 -1.89 8.37
N CYS A 38 3.63 -0.76 7.96
CA CYS A 38 2.92 0.47 7.66
C CYS A 38 3.30 0.98 6.27
N GLY A 39 2.46 1.86 5.73
CA GLY A 39 2.66 2.46 4.42
C GLY A 39 2.34 3.94 4.42
N THR A 40 3.32 4.76 4.05
CA THR A 40 3.20 6.23 4.04
C THR A 40 3.38 6.76 2.64
N ILE A 41 2.54 7.72 2.23
CA ILE A 41 2.69 8.42 0.96
C ILE A 41 3.90 9.34 1.08
N VAL A 42 4.94 9.11 0.28
CA VAL A 42 6.20 9.85 0.34
C VAL A 42 6.40 10.82 -0.82
N ARG A 43 5.74 10.57 -1.96
CA ARG A 43 5.68 11.50 -3.10
C ARG A 43 4.34 11.37 -3.80
N ALA A 44 3.97 12.38 -4.57
CA ALA A 44 2.80 12.37 -5.44
C ALA A 44 3.15 13.00 -6.78
N TYR A 45 2.51 12.54 -7.85
CA TYR A 45 2.74 13.05 -9.20
C TYR A 45 1.40 13.33 -9.89
N ASP A 46 1.38 14.35 -10.73
CA ASP A 46 0.23 14.65 -11.58
C ASP A 46 0.14 13.68 -12.77
N LYS A 47 -0.93 13.82 -13.57
CA LYS A 47 -1.17 12.99 -14.76
C LYS A 47 -0.10 13.11 -15.85
N THR A 48 0.73 14.14 -15.81
CA THR A 48 1.83 14.39 -16.74
C THR A 48 3.18 13.88 -16.22
N GLY A 49 3.22 13.40 -14.98
CA GLY A 49 4.43 12.87 -14.34
C GLY A 49 5.24 13.89 -13.56
N ASN A 50 4.76 15.14 -13.42
CA ASN A 50 5.45 16.12 -12.58
C ASN A 50 5.15 15.85 -11.10
N GLU A 51 6.18 15.94 -10.25
CA GLU A 51 6.02 15.81 -8.80
C GLU A 51 5.19 16.99 -8.27
N ILE A 52 4.20 16.70 -7.42
CA ILE A 52 3.29 17.68 -6.84
C ILE A 52 3.21 17.51 -5.32
N THR A 53 3.01 18.61 -4.62
CA THR A 53 2.67 18.56 -3.19
C THR A 53 1.16 18.43 -3.02
N THR A 54 0.74 17.44 -2.23
CA THR A 54 -0.66 17.30 -1.84
C THR A 54 -0.76 17.19 -0.32
N LYS A 55 -1.93 17.48 0.24
CA LYS A 55 -2.21 17.26 1.68
C LYS A 55 -2.09 15.80 2.14
N ASN A 56 -1.88 14.86 1.22
CA ASN A 56 -1.77 13.44 1.52
C ASN A 56 -0.32 12.96 1.58
N VAL A 57 0.65 13.72 1.07
CA VAL A 57 2.06 13.42 1.31
C VAL A 57 2.34 13.47 2.81
N GLY A 58 3.04 12.46 3.33
CA GLY A 58 3.26 12.25 4.77
C GLY A 58 2.17 11.45 5.48
N LYS A 59 1.01 11.20 4.85
CA LYS A 59 -0.04 10.39 5.49
C LYS A 59 0.26 8.90 5.43
N GLN A 60 0.13 8.24 6.58
CA GLN A 60 0.10 6.79 6.67
C GLN A 60 -1.26 6.26 6.19
N ILE A 61 -1.25 5.50 5.10
CA ILE A 61 -2.44 4.90 4.49
C ILE A 61 -2.53 3.39 4.63
N VAL A 62 -1.45 2.72 5.02
CA VAL A 62 -1.44 1.30 5.40
C VAL A 62 -0.98 1.22 6.85
N SER A 63 -1.65 0.41 7.67
CA SER A 63 -1.33 0.28 9.10
C SER A 63 -1.71 -1.10 9.66
N LYS A 64 -1.00 -1.51 10.70
CA LYS A 64 -1.23 -2.78 11.42
C LYS A 64 -1.27 -3.98 10.49
N MET A 65 -0.43 -3.96 9.46
CA MET A 65 -0.45 -4.96 8.41
C MET A 65 0.49 -6.10 8.78
N THR A 66 -0.07 -7.27 9.08
CA THR A 66 0.66 -8.44 9.58
C THR A 66 0.56 -9.60 8.59
N PRO A 67 1.61 -10.43 8.45
CA PRO A 67 1.58 -11.58 7.55
C PRO A 67 0.50 -12.58 7.96
N THR A 68 -0.12 -13.22 6.97
CA THR A 68 -1.07 -14.32 7.13
C THR A 68 -0.62 -15.55 6.36
N ALA A 69 -1.33 -16.67 6.50
CA ALA A 69 -1.03 -17.90 5.78
C ALA A 69 -1.08 -17.68 4.25
N GLY A 70 -0.22 -18.39 3.51
CA GLY A 70 -0.18 -18.31 2.05
C GLY A 70 0.40 -17.02 1.48
N GLY A 71 1.05 -16.20 2.32
CA GLY A 71 1.85 -15.09 1.86
C GLY A 71 1.13 -13.77 1.60
N ALA A 72 -0.08 -13.66 2.15
CA ALA A 72 -0.81 -12.41 2.19
C ALA A 72 -0.49 -11.64 3.48
N TYR A 73 -1.00 -10.42 3.56
CA TYR A 73 -1.01 -9.61 4.76
C TYR A 73 -2.40 -9.06 5.00
N GLU A 74 -2.76 -8.89 6.26
CA GLU A 74 -4.01 -8.28 6.68
C GLU A 74 -3.79 -7.18 7.70
N GLY A 75 -4.63 -6.15 7.64
CA GLY A 75 -4.49 -4.97 8.48
C GLY A 75 -5.53 -3.91 8.12
N ARG A 76 -5.13 -2.64 8.08
CA ARG A 76 -6.03 -1.53 7.75
C ARG A 76 -5.49 -0.67 6.63
N VAL A 77 -6.42 -0.20 5.77
CA VAL A 77 -6.14 0.75 4.69
C VAL A 77 -7.00 1.99 4.87
N LEU A 78 -6.37 3.16 5.02
CA LEU A 78 -7.05 4.44 4.98
C LEU A 78 -7.29 4.83 3.52
N VAL A 79 -8.53 5.16 3.17
CA VAL A 79 -8.87 5.77 1.88
C VAL A 79 -8.96 7.28 2.07
N PRO A 80 -7.95 8.07 1.66
CA PRO A 80 -7.90 9.50 1.99
C PRO A 80 -9.07 10.31 1.41
N LYS A 81 -9.59 9.90 0.25
CA LYS A 81 -10.77 10.53 -0.39
C LYS A 81 -11.98 10.57 0.54
N PHE A 82 -12.19 9.51 1.32
CA PHE A 82 -13.34 9.37 2.22
C PHE A 82 -12.95 9.51 3.69
N ASN A 83 -11.67 9.77 3.99
CA ASN A 83 -11.10 9.77 5.33
C ASN A 83 -11.54 8.55 6.18
N ARG A 84 -11.61 7.37 5.55
CA ARG A 84 -12.14 6.15 6.18
C ARG A 84 -11.12 5.03 6.18
N SER A 85 -10.93 4.42 7.34
CA SER A 85 -10.06 3.26 7.51
C SER A 85 -10.88 1.97 7.35
N LEU A 86 -10.49 1.13 6.39
CA LEU A 86 -11.15 -0.11 6.02
C LEU A 86 -10.29 -1.32 6.40
N ASN A 87 -10.90 -2.51 6.45
CA ASN A 87 -10.15 -3.76 6.53
C ASN A 87 -9.36 -3.93 5.24
N GLY A 88 -8.06 -4.19 5.40
CA GLY A 88 -7.07 -4.22 4.34
C GLY A 88 -6.51 -5.61 4.11
N LYS A 89 -6.29 -5.96 2.86
CA LYS A 89 -5.50 -7.15 2.48
C LYS A 89 -4.43 -6.75 1.47
N MET A 90 -3.21 -7.27 1.60
CA MET A 90 -2.13 -7.11 0.61
C MET A 90 -1.59 -8.46 0.16
N GLU A 91 -1.29 -8.57 -1.13
CA GLU A 91 -0.63 -9.71 -1.73
C GLU A 91 0.47 -9.21 -2.67
N VAL A 92 1.68 -9.74 -2.52
CA VAL A 92 2.83 -9.34 -3.35
C VAL A 92 3.24 -10.48 -4.26
N LYS A 93 3.36 -10.18 -5.56
CA LYS A 93 3.84 -11.10 -6.60
C LYS A 93 4.85 -10.36 -7.48
N GLY A 94 6.14 -10.59 -7.23
CA GLY A 94 7.22 -9.89 -7.90
C GLY A 94 7.10 -8.37 -7.73
N LYS A 95 7.05 -7.62 -8.84
CA LYS A 95 6.91 -6.15 -8.84
C LYS A 95 5.47 -5.64 -8.73
N ARG A 96 4.51 -6.50 -8.40
CA ARG A 96 3.08 -6.14 -8.26
C ARG A 96 2.61 -6.37 -6.83
N LEU A 97 2.01 -5.34 -6.23
CA LEU A 97 1.34 -5.42 -4.94
C LEU A 97 -0.15 -5.18 -5.15
N LYS A 98 -0.97 -6.20 -4.93
CA LYS A 98 -2.43 -6.06 -4.90
C LYS A 98 -2.84 -5.64 -3.50
N ILE A 99 -3.55 -4.53 -3.37
CA ILE A 99 -4.09 -4.03 -2.11
C ILE A 99 -5.60 -3.89 -2.21
N SER A 100 -6.32 -4.35 -1.20
CA SER A 100 -7.78 -4.32 -1.15
C SER A 100 -8.27 -3.59 0.09
N GLY A 101 -9.33 -2.80 -0.04
CA GLY A 101 -10.09 -2.24 1.06
C GLY A 101 -11.53 -2.74 1.01
N CYS A 102 -12.04 -3.26 2.14
CA CYS A 102 -13.39 -3.81 2.24
C CYS A 102 -14.26 -2.98 3.16
N LEU A 103 -15.47 -2.65 2.72
CA LEU A 103 -16.50 -1.99 3.52
C LEU A 103 -17.79 -2.82 3.44
N LEU A 104 -18.27 -3.32 4.60
CA LEU A 104 -19.51 -4.10 4.72
C LEU A 104 -19.61 -5.27 3.71
N GLY A 105 -18.54 -6.04 3.55
CA GLY A 105 -18.48 -7.19 2.65
C GLY A 105 -18.14 -6.88 1.18
N ILE A 106 -18.19 -5.61 0.77
CA ILE A 106 -17.81 -5.19 -0.58
C ILE A 106 -16.34 -4.78 -0.58
N CYS A 107 -15.52 -5.50 -1.35
CA CYS A 107 -14.08 -5.27 -1.45
C CYS A 107 -13.71 -4.69 -2.80
N ASN A 108 -12.95 -3.60 -2.78
CA ASN A 108 -12.33 -3.04 -3.98
C ASN A 108 -10.82 -3.22 -3.91
N SER A 109 -10.23 -3.73 -4.98
CA SER A 109 -8.79 -3.96 -5.07
C SER A 109 -8.13 -3.04 -6.09
N ARG A 110 -6.92 -2.61 -5.78
CA ARG A 110 -6.02 -1.86 -6.66
C ARG A 110 -4.68 -2.58 -6.75
N THR A 111 -4.01 -2.46 -7.89
CA THR A 111 -2.65 -3.02 -8.05
C THR A 111 -1.63 -1.91 -8.15
N TRP A 112 -0.68 -1.91 -7.22
CA TRP A 112 0.47 -1.03 -7.20
C TRP A 112 1.67 -1.69 -7.86
N ILE A 113 2.57 -0.87 -8.39
CA ILE A 113 3.77 -1.32 -9.08
C ILE A 113 4.99 -0.89 -8.29
N ARG A 114 5.98 -1.78 -8.14
CA ARG A 114 7.21 -1.43 -7.43
C ARG A 114 7.98 -0.35 -8.21
N VAL A 115 8.40 0.69 -7.49
CA VAL A 115 9.34 1.70 -7.98
C VAL A 115 10.75 1.11 -7.81
N ASN A 116 11.55 1.12 -8.89
CA ASN A 116 12.95 0.66 -8.85
C ASN A 116 13.86 1.76 -8.31
#